data_AF-A0AAE9N4L1-F1
#
_entry.id   AF-A0AAE9N4L1-F1
#
_cell.length_a   1.000
_cell.length_b   1.000
_cell.length_c   1.000
_cell.angle_alpha   90.00
_cell.angle_beta   90.00
_cell.angle_gamma   90.00
#
_symmetry.space_group_name_H-M   'P 1'
#
loop_
_entity.id
_entity.type
_entity.pdbx_description
1 polymer ?
#
loop_
_entity_poly.entity_id
_entity_poly.type
_entity_poly.pdbx_seq_one_letter_code
_entity_poly.pdbx_strand_id
1 'polypeptide(L)'
;MIEMEFSIYLASKKDWVHLVKNVHLPVVPRVGEFVKFNNRIVGDYFSWTVNQVTYRESGMIEVTTELLDNTNNRMYSFEEQDEFLEYYHSYINEGWVSPHGIKANKQYQR
;
A
#
# COMPACT_ATOMS: atom_id res chain seq x y z
N MET A 1 14.02 -10.62 14.04
CA MET A 1 12.90 -10.29 13.14
C MET A 1 13.49 -9.98 11.77
N ILE A 2 12.77 -10.30 10.70
CA ILE A 2 13.21 -10.10 9.31
C ILE A 2 12.71 -8.71 8.87
N GLU A 3 13.61 -7.85 8.42
CA GLU A 3 13.28 -6.56 7.82
C GLU A 3 12.92 -6.75 6.34
N MET A 4 11.81 -6.15 5.92
CA MET A 4 11.32 -6.23 4.54
C MET A 4 10.71 -4.89 4.14
N GLU A 5 10.88 -4.48 2.89
CA GLU A 5 10.21 -3.31 2.34
C GLU A 5 8.84 -3.71 1.80
N PHE A 6 7.77 -3.10 2.33
CA PHE A 6 6.43 -3.26 1.81
C PHE A 6 6.07 -2.13 0.86
N SER A 7 5.47 -2.49 -0.27
CA SER A 7 4.85 -1.57 -1.23
C SER A 7 3.33 -1.69 -1.19
N ILE A 8 2.66 -0.56 -0.99
CA ILE A 8 1.21 -0.42 -1.06
C ILE A 8 0.82 0.66 -2.07
N TYR A 9 -0.36 0.54 -2.66
CA TYR A 9 -0.91 1.54 -3.57
C TYR A 9 -2.27 2.01 -3.07
N LEU A 10 -2.43 3.32 -3.01
CA LEU A 10 -3.72 3.98 -2.75
C LEU A 10 -4.13 4.70 -4.02
N ALA A 11 -5.42 4.66 -4.36
CA ALA A 11 -5.92 5.37 -5.53
C ALA A 11 -7.35 5.85 -5.30
N SER A 12 -7.65 7.04 -5.80
CA SER A 12 -9.01 7.53 -6.06
C SER A 12 -9.25 7.58 -7.58
N LYS A 13 -10.43 8.03 -8.00
CA LYS A 13 -10.69 8.34 -9.42
C LYS A 13 -9.80 9.47 -9.95
N LYS A 14 -9.29 10.35 -9.09
CA LYS A 14 -8.52 11.53 -9.52
C LYS A 14 -7.02 11.27 -9.45
N ASP A 15 -6.56 10.63 -8.38
CA ASP A 15 -5.15 10.54 -8.02
C ASP A 15 -4.77 9.13 -7.54
N TRP A 16 -3.48 8.82 -7.54
CA TRP A 16 -2.92 7.61 -6.94
C TRP A 16 -1.56 7.91 -6.32
N VAL A 17 -1.16 7.06 -5.37
CA VAL A 17 0.14 7.15 -4.72
C VAL A 17 0.68 5.75 -4.41
N HIS A 18 1.98 5.60 -4.60
CA HIS A 18 2.76 4.44 -4.16
C HIS A 18 3.44 4.79 -2.84
N LEU A 19 3.24 3.95 -1.83
CA LEU A 19 3.85 4.10 -0.53
C LEU A 19 4.74 2.90 -0.22
N VAL A 20 5.88 3.18 0.39
CA VAL A 20 6.85 2.17 0.85
C VAL A 20 7.16 2.31 2.33
N LYS A 21 7.39 1.19 3.00
CA LYS A 21 7.83 1.17 4.41
C LYS A 21 8.60 -0.11 4.73
N ASN A 22 9.70 0.03 5.47
CA ASN A 22 10.38 -1.11 6.06
C ASN A 22 9.61 -1.60 7.30
N VAL A 23 9.25 -2.87 7.31
CA VAL A 23 8.51 -3.50 8.41
C VAL A 23 9.27 -4.74 8.87
N HIS A 24 9.35 -4.92 10.19
CA HIS A 24 9.94 -6.10 10.80
C HIS A 24 8.84 -7.12 11.13
N LEU A 25 8.92 -8.31 10.55
CA LEU A 25 8.03 -9.43 10.85
C LEU A 25 8.81 -10.66 11.33
N PRO A 26 8.19 -11.57 12.08
CA PRO A 26 8.84 -12.82 12.50
C PRO A 26 9.10 -13.77 11.33
N VAL A 27 8.33 -13.64 10.24
CA VAL A 27 8.40 -14.49 9.04
C VAL A 27 8.16 -13.67 7.77
N VAL A 28 8.64 -14.18 6.64
CA VAL A 28 8.32 -13.63 5.30
C VAL A 28 6.93 -14.12 4.92
N PRO A 29 5.98 -13.23 4.57
CA PRO A 29 4.66 -13.66 4.13
C PRO A 29 4.73 -14.35 2.77
N ARG A 30 3.71 -15.13 2.43
CA ARG A 30 3.58 -15.81 1.13
C ARG A 30 2.64 -15.06 0.22
N VAL A 31 2.83 -15.23 -1.09
CA VAL A 31 1.88 -14.76 -2.09
C VAL A 31 0.49 -15.35 -1.80
N GLY A 32 -0.53 -14.51 -1.81
CA GLY A 32 -1.91 -14.84 -1.46
C GLY A 32 -2.26 -14.73 0.02
N GLU A 33 -1.28 -14.55 0.92
CA GLU A 33 -1.55 -14.22 2.32
C GLU A 33 -1.99 -12.76 2.49
N PHE A 34 -2.61 -12.48 3.64
CA PHE A 34 -3.06 -11.14 3.99
C PHE A 34 -2.16 -10.52 5.06
N VAL A 35 -1.84 -9.25 4.86
CA VAL A 35 -1.12 -8.42 5.84
C VAL A 35 -2.00 -7.24 6.23
N LYS A 36 -1.97 -6.91 7.52
CA LYS A 36 -2.52 -5.66 8.04
C LYS A 36 -1.38 -4.78 8.52
N PHE A 37 -1.49 -3.49 8.24
CA PHE A 37 -0.56 -2.49 8.74
C PHE A 37 -1.26 -1.66 9.80
N ASN A 38 -0.57 -1.46 10.92
CA ASN A 38 -1.06 -0.57 11.96
C ASN A 38 -1.27 0.83 11.40
N ASN A 39 -2.39 1.44 11.77
CA ASN A 39 -2.66 2.82 11.46
C ASN A 39 -3.52 3.45 12.58
N ARG A 40 -2.93 4.37 13.35
CA ARG A 40 -3.58 4.90 14.57
C ARG A 40 -4.68 5.93 14.32
N ILE A 41 -4.66 6.62 13.19
CA ILE A 41 -5.60 7.72 12.91
C ILE A 41 -6.85 7.16 12.26
N VAL A 42 -6.68 6.39 11.19
CA VAL A 42 -7.80 5.80 10.43
C VAL A 42 -8.02 4.33 10.75
N GLY A 43 -7.27 3.70 11.66
CA GLY A 43 -7.47 2.30 12.05
C GLY A 43 -6.92 1.25 11.06
N ASP A 44 -6.86 -0.01 11.50
CA ASP A 44 -6.30 -1.14 10.74
C ASP A 44 -7.37 -1.81 9.84
N TYR A 45 -8.24 -0.99 9.22
CA TYR A 45 -9.43 -1.49 8.51
C TYR A 45 -9.07 -2.37 7.32
N PHE A 46 -8.03 -1.99 6.58
CA PHE A 46 -7.65 -2.66 5.35
C PHE A 46 -6.78 -3.90 5.56
N SER A 47 -7.19 -4.98 4.90
CA SER A 47 -6.35 -6.15 4.65
C SER A 47 -5.74 -6.02 3.26
N TRP A 48 -4.43 -6.22 3.18
CA TRP A 48 -3.66 -6.18 1.94
C TRP A 48 -3.28 -7.59 1.53
N THR A 49 -3.59 -7.98 0.30
CA THR A 49 -3.17 -9.26 -0.24
C THR A 49 -1.75 -9.15 -0.73
N VAL A 50 -0.88 -10.08 -0.33
CA VAL A 50 0.49 -10.15 -0.85
C VAL A 50 0.43 -10.68 -2.28
N ASN A 51 0.78 -9.83 -3.24
CA ASN A 51 0.80 -10.17 -4.66
C ASN A 51 2.16 -10.73 -5.08
N GLN A 52 3.25 -10.18 -4.55
CA GLN A 52 4.60 -10.59 -4.93
C GLN A 52 5.57 -10.48 -3.76
N VAL A 53 6.48 -11.45 -3.67
CA VAL A 53 7.65 -11.43 -2.78
C VAL A 53 8.91 -11.54 -3.64
N THR A 54 9.78 -10.55 -3.57
CA THR A 54 11.01 -10.46 -4.38
C THR A 54 12.23 -10.45 -3.46
N TYR A 55 13.11 -11.44 -3.64
CA TYR A 55 14.39 -11.50 -2.96
C TYR A 55 15.45 -10.84 -3.85
N ARG A 56 15.95 -9.66 -3.46
CA ARG A 56 17.00 -8.98 -4.21
C ARG A 56 18.38 -9.55 -3.87
N GLU A 57 19.28 -9.51 -4.85
CA GLU A 57 20.69 -9.87 -4.67
C GLU A 57 21.39 -9.02 -3.59
N SER A 58 20.90 -7.79 -3.36
CA SER A 58 21.36 -6.92 -2.26
C SER A 58 21.03 -7.44 -0.85
N GLY A 59 20.25 -8.51 -0.74
CA GLY A 59 19.77 -9.06 0.54
C GLY A 59 18.46 -8.44 1.03
N MET A 60 17.91 -7.45 0.34
CA MET A 60 16.61 -6.85 0.67
C MET A 60 15.46 -7.74 0.16
N ILE A 61 14.43 -7.91 0.98
CA ILE A 61 13.17 -8.55 0.58
C ILE A 61 12.15 -7.45 0.33
N GLU A 62 11.60 -7.41 -0.88
CA GLU A 62 10.50 -6.52 -1.24
C GLU A 62 9.19 -7.30 -1.31
N VAL A 63 8.15 -6.73 -0.73
CA VAL A 63 6.80 -7.31 -0.72
C VAL A 63 5.85 -6.32 -1.36
N THR A 64 5.30 -6.68 -2.52
CA THR A 64 4.25 -5.91 -3.19
C THR A 64 2.90 -6.44 -2.75
N THR A 65 2.02 -5.52 -2.36
CA THR A 65 0.67 -5.86 -1.91
C THR A 65 -0.39 -5.09 -2.69
N GLU A 66 -1.61 -5.62 -2.67
CA GLU A 66 -2.77 -5.02 -3.28
C GLU A 66 -3.89 -4.87 -2.26
N LEU A 67 -4.60 -3.75 -2.31
CA LEU A 67 -5.72 -3.52 -1.42
C LEU A 67 -6.90 -4.41 -1.82
N LEU A 68 -7.45 -5.17 -0.87
CA LEU A 68 -8.56 -6.09 -1.13
C LEU A 68 -9.79 -5.40 -1.73
N ASP A 69 -10.09 -4.16 -1.36
CA ASP A 69 -11.27 -3.46 -1.90
C ASP A 69 -11.15 -3.14 -3.40
N ASN A 70 -9.93 -3.25 -3.97
CA ASN A 70 -9.70 -3.20 -5.41
C ASN A 70 -9.89 -4.57 -6.12
N THR A 71 -10.38 -5.60 -5.44
CA THR A 71 -10.61 -6.96 -6.00
C THR A 71 -11.52 -6.99 -7.23
N ASN A 72 -12.30 -5.94 -7.47
CA ASN A 72 -13.13 -5.80 -8.68
C ASN A 72 -12.42 -5.15 -9.86
N ASN A 73 -11.09 -5.03 -9.83
CA ASN A 73 -10.28 -4.36 -10.86
C ASN A 73 -10.77 -2.93 -11.15
N ARG A 74 -11.25 -2.25 -10.10
CA ARG A 74 -11.77 -0.88 -10.19
C ARG A 74 -10.65 0.13 -10.37
N MET A 75 -9.39 -0.25 -10.15
CA MET A 75 -8.21 0.61 -10.34
C MET A 75 -8.22 1.88 -9.47
N TYR A 76 -9.11 1.91 -8.47
CA TYR A 76 -9.13 2.85 -7.36
C TYR A 76 -9.66 2.14 -6.11
N SER A 77 -9.24 2.65 -4.96
CA SER A 77 -9.53 2.16 -3.61
C SER A 77 -10.53 3.05 -2.87
N PHE A 78 -10.59 4.34 -3.22
CA PHE A 78 -11.38 5.35 -2.54
C PHE A 78 -12.31 6.06 -3.54
N GLU A 79 -13.59 6.11 -3.23
CA GLU A 79 -14.57 6.84 -4.06
C GLU A 79 -14.36 8.34 -3.94
N GLU A 80 -14.18 8.82 -2.71
CA GLU A 80 -14.03 10.23 -2.38
C GLU A 80 -12.55 10.62 -2.30
N GLN A 81 -12.22 11.78 -2.88
CA GLN A 81 -10.85 12.29 -2.86
C GLN A 81 -10.36 12.63 -1.45
N ASP A 82 -11.25 13.14 -0.60
CA ASP A 82 -10.90 13.54 0.76
C ASP A 82 -10.54 12.31 1.60
N GLU A 83 -11.26 11.19 1.41
CA GLU A 83 -10.93 9.91 2.04
C GLU A 83 -9.54 9.41 1.59
N PHE A 84 -9.25 9.45 0.28
CA PHE A 84 -7.93 9.12 -0.22
C PHE A 84 -6.81 9.95 0.44
N LEU A 85 -7.01 11.26 0.58
CA LEU A 85 -6.04 12.16 1.20
C LEU A 85 -5.88 11.88 2.70
N GLU A 86 -6.98 11.60 3.40
CA GLU A 86 -6.95 11.22 4.81
C GLU A 86 -6.09 9.97 5.03
N TYR A 87 -6.33 8.90 4.28
CA TYR A 87 -5.55 7.67 4.37
C TYR A 87 -4.09 7.89 3.97
N TYR A 88 -3.84 8.66 2.90
CA TYR A 88 -2.48 9.03 2.49
C TYR A 88 -1.72 9.71 3.64
N HIS A 89 -2.27 10.79 4.21
CA HIS A 89 -1.63 11.51 5.30
C HIS A 89 -1.46 10.63 6.54
N SER A 90 -2.43 9.77 6.80
CA SER A 90 -2.37 8.82 7.91
C SER A 90 -1.19 7.86 7.78
N TYR A 91 -0.98 7.27 6.60
CA TYR A 91 0.17 6.40 6.37
C TYR A 91 1.50 7.17 6.42
N ILE A 92 1.56 8.40 5.89
CA ILE A 92 2.76 9.23 6.03
C ILE A 92 3.11 9.46 7.52
N ASN A 93 2.10 9.73 8.37
CA ASN A 93 2.30 9.89 9.82
C ASN A 93 2.76 8.59 10.52
N GLU A 94 2.46 7.43 9.95
CA GLU A 94 2.92 6.12 10.41
C GLU A 94 4.32 5.76 9.85
N GLY A 95 5.02 6.70 9.22
CA GLY A 95 6.39 6.50 8.71
C GLY A 95 6.44 5.78 7.36
N TRP A 96 5.35 5.77 6.60
CA TRP A 96 5.40 5.42 5.19
C TRP A 96 6.01 6.57 4.38
N VAL A 97 6.72 6.22 3.32
CA VAL A 97 7.32 7.18 2.39
C VAL A 97 6.60 7.08 1.06
N SER A 98 6.47 8.22 0.37
CA SER A 98 5.90 8.30 -0.98
C SER A 98 7.01 8.67 -1.97
N PRO A 99 7.75 7.69 -2.53
CA PRO A 99 8.96 7.97 -3.32
C PRO A 99 8.71 8.84 -4.56
N HIS A 100 7.47 8.82 -5.05
CA HIS A 100 7.08 9.45 -6.30
C HIS A 100 6.01 10.54 -6.15
N GLY A 101 5.66 10.88 -4.90
CA GLY A 101 4.52 11.76 -4.61
C GLY A 101 3.17 11.22 -5.11
N ILE A 102 2.13 12.05 -4.96
CA ILE A 102 0.81 11.80 -5.54
C ILE A 102 0.87 12.08 -7.05
N LYS A 103 0.26 11.20 -7.85
CA LYS A 103 0.18 11.29 -9.31
C LYS A 103 -1.27 11.24 -9.77
N ALA A 104 -1.56 11.86 -10.91
CA ALA A 104 -2.89 11.81 -11.52
C ALA A 104 -3.27 10.37 -11.96
N ASN A 105 -4.49 9.95 -11.62
CA ASN A 105 -5.10 8.73 -12.14
C ASN A 105 -5.71 9.00 -13.53
N LYS A 106 -4.93 8.72 -14.57
CA LYS A 106 -5.30 8.98 -15.96
C LYS A 106 -6.42 8.07 -16.49
N GLN A 107 -6.76 6.99 -15.79
CA GLN A 107 -7.77 6.03 -16.26
C GLN A 107 -9.19 6.62 -16.23
N TYR A 108 -9.46 7.56 -15.32
CA TYR A 108 -10.78 8.15 -15.10
C TYR A 108 -10.85 9.63 -15.49
N GLN A 109 -9.74 10.21 -15.93
CA GLN A 109 -9.68 11.56 -16.49
C GLN A 109 -10.02 11.46 -17.99
N ARG A 110 -11.29 11.67 -18.33
CA ARG A 110 -11.76 11.83 -19.71
C ARG A 110 -11.96 13.31 -20.04
#